data_AF-A0A8T4YSI9-F1
#
_entry.id   AF-A0A8T4YSI9-F1
#
_cell.length_a   1.000
_cell.length_b   1.000
_cell.length_c   1.000
_cell.angle_alpha   90.00
_cell.angle_beta   90.00
_cell.angle_gamma   90.00
#
_symmetry.space_group_name_H-M   'P 1'
#
loop_
_entity.id
_entity.type
_entity.pdbx_description
1 polymer ?
#
loop_
_entity_poly.entity_id
_entity_poly.type
_entity_poly.pdbx_seq_one_letter_code
_entity_poly.pdbx_strand_id
1 'polypeptide(L)'
;MASTKLRFTWKTLVMVLVGIIAFILYLFILRVDIPEIIIKIQSVNMPLYLLAALLVFVEMFLYALAWHSLLSFLSVKLSVLKSYLYVWYGNFMDIIIPAESISGEISRAYLITREQGNAVSGKVAASLVTHRLIGMSVGAATIGTGTIMLLMEPVNPLIFNLSVFVTAATIFFIVLLVILCAKINWTLKIIDRLIKIFGLIGKGRWKSKLTKAREGVFKIIGTFHNSMKEYAHAPGVVLTSIVLTAFSWLSYLAICYLVFLALGFENPFLNMIGIIFVTQSITTAVKSIPIGLPFEVGLPEITMTALYVVLGIPFDVSATATILTRILSLWLK
;
A
#
# COMPACT_ATOMS: atom_id res chain seq x y z
N MET A 1 5.99 -5.28 -33.57
CA MET A 1 5.33 -5.79 -32.35
C MET A 1 6.20 -6.88 -31.75
N ALA A 2 6.84 -6.64 -30.62
CA ALA A 2 7.50 -7.70 -29.86
C ALA A 2 6.54 -8.10 -28.73
N SER A 3 5.97 -9.31 -28.80
CA SER A 3 5.19 -9.85 -27.70
C SER A 3 6.15 -10.10 -26.53
N THR A 4 6.09 -9.27 -25.49
CA THR A 4 6.80 -9.54 -24.25
C THR A 4 6.07 -10.69 -23.56
N LYS A 5 6.43 -11.94 -23.93
CA LYS A 5 6.00 -13.11 -23.16
C LYS A 5 6.48 -12.90 -21.73
N LEU A 6 5.59 -12.83 -20.75
CA LEU A 6 5.96 -12.97 -19.34
C LEU A 6 6.71 -14.29 -19.21
N ARG A 7 8.04 -14.23 -19.08
CA ARG A 7 8.84 -15.43 -18.83
C ARG A 7 8.78 -15.67 -17.34
N PHE A 8 7.93 -16.62 -16.94
CA PHE A 8 7.99 -17.20 -15.60
C PHE A 8 9.42 -17.72 -15.42
N THR A 9 10.22 -17.05 -14.59
CA THR A 9 11.61 -17.44 -14.38
C THR A 9 11.68 -18.38 -13.19
N TRP A 10 12.58 -19.36 -13.23
CA TRP A 10 12.88 -20.24 -12.10
C TRP A 10 13.11 -19.47 -10.79
N LYS A 11 13.66 -18.24 -10.88
CA LYS A 11 13.85 -17.34 -9.74
C LYS A 11 12.53 -16.92 -9.08
N THR A 12 11.47 -16.69 -9.86
CA THR A 12 10.12 -16.40 -9.33
C THR A 12 9.56 -17.60 -8.57
N LEU A 13 9.72 -18.81 -9.11
CA LEU A 13 9.34 -20.06 -8.42
C LEU A 13 10.12 -20.23 -7.11
N VAL A 14 11.43 -19.98 -7.12
CA VAL A 14 12.26 -20.05 -5.92
C VAL A 14 11.79 -19.05 -4.86
N MET A 15 11.46 -17.81 -5.23
CA MET A 15 10.96 -16.83 -4.26
C MET A 15 9.60 -17.20 -3.67
N VAL A 16 8.68 -17.74 -4.48
CA VAL A 16 7.40 -18.29 -3.98
C VAL A 16 7.64 -19.44 -3.01
N LEU A 17 8.54 -20.37 -3.37
CA LEU A 17 8.90 -21.49 -2.50
C LEU A 17 9.54 -21.01 -1.19
N VAL A 18 10.38 -19.97 -1.22
CA VAL A 18 10.95 -19.36 -0.02
C VAL A 18 9.85 -18.76 0.85
N GLY A 19 8.88 -18.04 0.28
CA GLY A 19 7.73 -17.50 1.02
C GLY A 19 6.87 -18.60 1.66
N ILE A 20 6.57 -19.66 0.91
CA ILE A 20 5.83 -20.84 1.42
C ILE A 20 6.62 -21.55 2.52
N ILE A 21 7.93 -21.76 2.34
CA ILE A 21 8.80 -22.39 3.34
C ILE A 21 8.88 -21.52 4.60
N ALA A 22 9.02 -20.20 4.46
CA ALA A 22 9.02 -19.27 5.59
C ALA A 22 7.68 -19.30 6.34
N PHE A 23 6.56 -19.37 5.62
CA PHE A 23 5.23 -19.52 6.20
C PHE A 23 5.06 -20.87 6.93
N ILE A 24 5.50 -21.98 6.32
CA ILE A 24 5.46 -23.31 6.95
C ILE A 24 6.38 -23.36 8.18
N LEU A 25 7.59 -22.81 8.10
CA LEU A 25 8.52 -22.71 9.22
C LEU A 25 7.92 -21.87 10.35
N TYR A 26 7.25 -20.77 10.02
CA TYR A 26 6.51 -19.97 10.99
C TYR A 26 5.42 -20.79 11.69
N LEU A 27 4.62 -21.55 10.94
CA LEU A 27 3.60 -22.44 11.51
C LEU A 27 4.21 -23.49 12.45
N PHE A 28 5.39 -24.00 12.10
CA PHE A 28 6.09 -24.98 12.91
C PHE A 28 6.72 -24.37 14.18
N ILE A 29 7.38 -23.21 14.07
CA ILE A 29 8.06 -22.52 15.18
C ILE A 29 7.05 -22.07 16.24
N LEU A 30 5.89 -21.57 15.82
CA LEU A 30 4.85 -21.14 16.75
C LEU A 30 3.93 -22.27 17.22
N ARG A 31 4.25 -23.54 16.88
CA ARG A 31 3.48 -24.73 17.24
C ARG A 31 1.99 -24.57 16.96
N VAL A 32 1.67 -24.11 15.75
CA VAL A 32 0.31 -23.80 15.37
C VAL A 32 -0.54 -25.06 15.36
N ASP A 33 -1.59 -25.08 16.19
CA ASP A 33 -2.61 -26.11 16.16
C ASP A 33 -3.56 -25.84 14.98
N ILE A 34 -3.23 -26.41 13.83
CA ILE A 34 -4.03 -26.29 12.60
C ILE A 34 -5.47 -26.79 12.81
N PRO A 35 -5.72 -27.94 13.48
CA PRO A 35 -7.07 -28.33 13.88
C PRO A 35 -7.85 -27.25 14.63
N GLU A 36 -7.24 -26.57 15.60
CA GLU A 36 -7.89 -25.50 16.37
C GLU A 36 -8.27 -24.30 15.48
N ILE A 37 -7.40 -23.90 14.55
CA ILE A 37 -7.71 -22.87 13.56
C ILE A 37 -8.91 -23.29 12.69
N ILE A 38 -8.96 -24.53 12.23
CA ILE A 38 -10.07 -25.04 11.40
C ILE A 38 -11.38 -24.99 12.19
N ILE A 39 -11.37 -25.42 13.45
CA ILE A 39 -12.54 -25.38 14.33
C ILE A 39 -13.03 -23.94 14.50
N LYS A 40 -12.12 -22.98 14.72
CA LYS A 40 -12.51 -21.57 14.82
C LYS A 40 -13.09 -21.03 13.52
N ILE A 41 -12.51 -21.35 12.36
CA ILE A 41 -13.05 -20.94 11.06
C ILE A 41 -14.48 -21.46 10.88
N GLN A 42 -14.76 -22.69 11.33
CA GLN A 42 -16.11 -23.27 11.27
C GLN A 42 -17.10 -22.55 12.20
N SER A 43 -16.63 -21.94 13.28
CA SER A 43 -17.46 -21.17 14.22
C SER A 43 -17.71 -19.71 13.81
N VAL A 44 -17.13 -19.26 12.69
CA VAL A 44 -17.25 -17.86 12.22
C VAL A 44 -18.70 -17.49 11.94
N ASN A 45 -19.13 -16.35 12.47
CA ASN A 45 -20.39 -15.72 12.11
C ASN A 45 -20.37 -15.25 10.64
N MET A 46 -20.94 -16.07 9.76
CA MET A 46 -20.92 -15.85 8.32
C MET A 46 -21.56 -14.51 7.89
N PRO A 47 -22.69 -14.05 8.45
CA PRO A 47 -23.23 -12.72 8.14
C PRO A 47 -22.23 -11.57 8.37
N LEU A 48 -21.52 -11.56 9.50
CA LEU A 48 -20.52 -10.53 9.81
C LEU A 48 -19.33 -10.60 8.85
N TYR A 49 -18.88 -11.82 8.49
CA TYR A 49 -17.78 -11.99 7.55
C TYR A 49 -18.17 -11.58 6.11
N LEU A 50 -19.40 -11.87 5.68
CA LEU A 50 -19.93 -11.39 4.40
C LEU A 50 -20.08 -9.87 4.36
N LEU A 51 -20.48 -9.25 5.46
CA LEU A 51 -20.48 -7.78 5.57
C LEU A 51 -19.06 -7.21 5.41
N ALA A 52 -18.06 -7.85 6.03
CA ALA A 52 -16.66 -7.48 5.85
C ALA A 52 -16.22 -7.60 4.38
N ALA A 53 -16.63 -8.67 3.69
CA ALA A 53 -16.35 -8.86 2.26
C ALA A 53 -17.01 -7.78 1.38
N LEU A 54 -18.26 -7.39 1.67
CA LEU A 54 -18.92 -6.29 0.95
C LEU A 54 -18.22 -4.95 1.18
N LEU A 55 -17.74 -4.72 2.40
CA LEU A 55 -17.05 -3.49 2.77
C LEU A 55 -15.69 -3.33 2.03
N VAL A 56 -15.06 -4.42 1.56
CA VAL A 56 -13.88 -4.35 0.66
C VAL A 56 -14.19 -3.56 -0.61
N PHE A 57 -15.35 -3.77 -1.23
CA PHE A 57 -15.72 -3.06 -2.45
C PHE A 57 -15.95 -1.57 -2.20
N VAL A 58 -16.54 -1.22 -1.05
CA VAL A 58 -16.75 0.16 -0.60
C VAL A 58 -15.41 0.84 -0.32
N GLU A 59 -14.52 0.18 0.41
CA GLU A 59 -13.16 0.66 0.69
C GLU A 59 -12.41 0.99 -0.60
N MET A 60 -12.42 0.04 -1.55
CA MET A 60 -11.79 0.22 -2.87
C MET A 60 -12.42 1.35 -3.68
N PHE A 61 -13.73 1.53 -3.55
CA PHE A 61 -14.45 2.58 -4.27
C PHE A 61 -14.08 3.96 -3.73
N LEU A 62 -14.01 4.11 -2.40
CA LEU A 62 -13.55 5.32 -1.74
C LEU A 62 -12.10 5.65 -2.09
N TYR A 63 -11.21 4.65 -2.10
CA TYR A 63 -9.81 4.82 -2.50
C TYR A 63 -9.69 5.29 -3.97
N ALA A 64 -10.50 4.71 -4.86
CA ALA A 64 -10.53 5.12 -6.26
C ALA A 64 -11.11 6.51 -6.46
N LEU A 65 -12.13 6.89 -5.69
CA LEU A 65 -12.74 8.22 -5.75
C LEU A 65 -11.77 9.29 -5.24
N ALA A 66 -11.01 8.98 -4.17
CA ALA A 66 -9.95 9.85 -3.66
C ALA A 66 -8.93 10.18 -4.76
N TRP A 67 -8.38 9.15 -5.41
CA TRP A 67 -7.44 9.35 -6.52
C TRP A 67 -8.08 10.02 -7.75
N HIS A 68 -9.32 9.67 -8.09
CA HIS A 68 -10.07 10.28 -9.18
C HIS A 68 -10.25 11.79 -8.97
N SER A 69 -10.52 12.24 -7.75
CA SER A 69 -10.66 13.67 -7.42
C SER A 69 -9.38 14.46 -7.78
N LEU A 70 -8.20 13.90 -7.47
CA LEU A 70 -6.90 14.49 -7.82
C LEU A 70 -6.69 14.52 -9.34
N LEU A 71 -6.91 13.39 -10.02
CA LEU A 71 -6.77 13.27 -11.47
C LEU A 71 -7.67 14.25 -12.25
N SER A 72 -8.94 14.31 -11.85
CA SER A 72 -9.95 15.13 -12.52
C SER A 72 -9.63 16.62 -12.40
N PHE A 73 -9.12 17.06 -11.25
CA PHE A 73 -8.66 18.44 -11.04
C PHE A 73 -7.55 18.84 -12.02
N LEU A 74 -6.59 17.95 -12.30
CA LEU A 74 -5.55 18.19 -13.31
C LEU A 74 -6.05 18.09 -14.76
N SER A 75 -7.36 17.99 -14.98
CA SER A 75 -8.00 17.84 -16.29
C SER A 75 -7.57 16.58 -17.05
N VAL A 76 -7.23 15.51 -16.33
CA VAL A 76 -7.01 14.18 -16.95
C VAL A 76 -8.36 13.49 -17.07
N LYS A 77 -8.81 13.24 -18.30
CA LYS A 77 -10.16 12.72 -18.58
C LYS A 77 -10.23 11.23 -18.25
N LEU A 78 -10.80 10.87 -17.11
CA LEU A 78 -11.04 9.48 -16.73
C LEU A 78 -12.39 9.39 -16.02
N SER A 79 -13.26 8.46 -16.39
CA SER A 79 -14.52 8.22 -15.65
C SER A 79 -14.25 7.56 -14.29
N VAL A 80 -15.11 7.78 -13.30
CA VAL A 80 -15.02 7.12 -11.97
C VAL A 80 -14.90 5.59 -12.08
N LEU A 81 -15.70 4.95 -12.95
CA LEU A 81 -15.65 3.51 -13.16
C LEU A 81 -14.27 3.04 -13.66
N LYS A 82 -13.69 3.74 -14.65
CA LYS A 82 -12.33 3.45 -15.10
C LYS A 82 -11.29 3.66 -14.00
N SER A 83 -11.40 4.73 -13.21
CA SER A 83 -10.52 4.96 -12.05
C SER A 83 -10.59 3.79 -11.07
N TYR A 84 -11.80 3.30 -10.78
CA TYR A 84 -12.02 2.12 -9.93
C TYR A 84 -11.36 0.87 -10.49
N LEU A 85 -11.63 0.53 -11.76
CA LEU A 85 -10.99 -0.63 -12.42
C LEU A 85 -9.47 -0.52 -12.48
N TYR A 86 -8.92 0.69 -12.66
CA TYR A 86 -7.47 0.90 -12.68
C TYR A 86 -6.85 0.73 -11.29
N VAL A 87 -7.56 1.05 -10.21
CA VAL A 87 -7.12 0.74 -8.84
C VAL A 87 -7.07 -0.76 -8.60
N TRP A 88 -8.11 -1.51 -8.98
CA TRP A 88 -8.12 -2.97 -8.93
C TRP A 88 -6.97 -3.59 -9.71
N TYR A 89 -6.77 -3.16 -10.96
CA TYR A 89 -5.65 -3.62 -11.77
C TYR A 89 -4.30 -3.26 -11.16
N GLY A 90 -4.19 -2.07 -10.56
CA GLY A 90 -2.99 -1.64 -9.85
C GLY A 90 -2.64 -2.57 -8.68
N ASN A 91 -3.62 -2.87 -7.83
CA ASN A 91 -3.42 -3.78 -6.70
C ASN A 91 -3.05 -5.19 -7.15
N PHE A 92 -3.74 -5.71 -8.17
CA PHE A 92 -3.39 -7.00 -8.76
C PHE A 92 -1.94 -7.03 -9.26
N MET A 93 -1.47 -5.93 -9.85
CA MET A 93 -0.07 -5.81 -10.27
C MET A 93 0.91 -5.76 -9.11
N ASP A 94 0.57 -5.08 -8.01
CA ASP A 94 1.39 -5.05 -6.78
C ASP A 94 1.49 -6.42 -6.10
N ILE A 95 0.47 -7.27 -6.23
CA ILE A 95 0.52 -8.66 -5.76
C ILE A 95 1.50 -9.49 -6.62
N ILE A 96 1.42 -9.36 -7.95
CA ILE A 96 2.23 -10.19 -8.87
C ILE A 96 3.68 -9.74 -8.93
N ILE A 97 3.90 -8.43 -9.03
CA ILE A 97 5.22 -7.86 -9.23
C ILE A 97 5.75 -7.43 -7.87
N PRO A 98 6.87 -8.01 -7.41
CA PRO A 98 7.42 -7.73 -6.08
C PRO A 98 8.12 -6.36 -6.06
N ALA A 99 7.31 -5.31 -6.14
CA ALA A 99 7.69 -3.91 -6.03
C ALA A 99 6.75 -3.14 -5.08
N GLU A 100 5.94 -3.90 -4.30
CA GLU A 100 5.18 -3.57 -3.08
C GLU A 100 4.13 -2.46 -3.13
N SER A 101 4.28 -1.50 -4.03
CA SER A 101 3.31 -0.43 -4.33
C SER A 101 3.64 0.33 -5.62
N ILE A 102 4.88 0.17 -6.10
CA ILE A 102 5.40 0.92 -7.24
C ILE A 102 4.83 0.34 -8.54
N SER A 103 4.60 -0.97 -8.61
CA SER A 103 4.17 -1.61 -9.85
C SER A 103 2.73 -1.28 -10.22
N GLY A 104 1.84 -1.16 -9.24
CA GLY A 104 0.45 -0.76 -9.42
C GLY A 104 0.32 0.70 -9.78
N GLU A 105 1.11 1.58 -9.15
CA GLU A 105 1.22 3.00 -9.55
C GLU A 105 1.74 3.16 -10.98
N ILE A 106 2.81 2.46 -11.35
CA ILE A 106 3.35 2.46 -12.73
C ILE A 106 2.32 1.92 -13.71
N SER A 107 1.60 0.85 -13.35
CA SER A 107 0.58 0.25 -14.20
C SER A 107 -0.58 1.22 -14.47
N ARG A 108 -1.08 1.90 -13.45
CA ARG A 108 -2.10 2.95 -13.59
C ARG A 108 -1.61 4.10 -14.45
N ALA A 109 -0.38 4.56 -14.23
CA ALA A 109 0.23 5.59 -15.05
C ALA A 109 0.36 5.16 -16.51
N TYR A 110 0.78 3.92 -16.76
CA TYR A 110 0.92 3.34 -18.08
C TYR A 110 -0.43 3.24 -18.81
N LEU A 111 -1.48 2.76 -18.14
CA LEU A 111 -2.81 2.64 -18.76
C LEU A 111 -3.34 4.00 -19.22
N ILE A 112 -3.23 5.04 -18.39
CA ILE A 112 -3.69 6.38 -18.75
C ILE A 112 -2.82 6.99 -19.85
N THR A 113 -1.50 6.89 -19.74
CA THR A 113 -0.58 7.47 -20.75
C THR A 113 -0.65 6.76 -22.09
N ARG A 114 -0.98 5.46 -22.11
CA ARG A 114 -1.24 4.71 -23.34
C ARG A 114 -2.53 5.18 -24.01
N GLU A 115 -3.58 5.48 -23.25
CA GLU A 115 -4.86 5.95 -23.79
C GLU A 115 -4.81 7.44 -24.23
N GLN A 116 -4.11 8.29 -23.48
CA GLN A 116 -4.19 9.76 -23.62
C GLN A 116 -2.88 10.42 -24.08
N GLY A 117 -1.82 9.63 -24.27
CA GLY A 117 -0.50 10.10 -24.71
C GLY A 117 0.41 10.62 -23.59
N ASN A 118 1.67 10.85 -23.93
CA ASN A 118 2.71 11.23 -22.97
C ASN A 118 2.53 12.63 -22.37
N ALA A 119 1.69 13.48 -22.98
CA ALA A 119 1.44 14.85 -22.49
C ALA A 119 0.81 14.87 -21.08
N VAL A 120 0.01 13.87 -20.73
CA VAL A 120 -0.62 13.77 -19.40
C VAL A 120 0.26 13.05 -18.36
N SER A 121 1.39 12.45 -18.76
CA SER A 121 2.21 11.61 -17.88
C SER A 121 2.66 12.34 -16.60
N GLY A 122 3.07 13.60 -16.71
CA GLY A 122 3.47 14.39 -15.54
C GLY A 122 2.32 14.66 -14.57
N LYS A 123 1.11 14.91 -15.10
CA LYS A 123 -0.11 15.11 -14.31
C LYS A 123 -0.52 13.83 -13.59
N VAL A 124 -0.48 12.70 -14.30
CA VAL A 124 -0.80 11.38 -13.72
C VAL A 124 0.19 11.02 -12.62
N ALA A 125 1.49 11.21 -12.85
CA ALA A 125 2.51 11.01 -11.81
C ALA A 125 2.27 11.91 -10.58
N ALA A 126 1.92 13.18 -10.78
CA ALA A 126 1.61 14.10 -9.69
C ALA A 126 0.39 13.66 -8.88
N SER A 127 -0.66 13.18 -9.55
CA SER A 127 -1.86 12.64 -8.87
C SER A 127 -1.54 11.42 -8.01
N LEU A 128 -0.70 10.49 -8.51
CA LEU A 128 -0.32 9.27 -7.80
C LEU A 128 0.56 9.58 -6.60
N VAL A 129 1.59 10.43 -6.77
CA VAL A 129 2.47 10.85 -5.67
C VAL A 129 1.71 11.63 -4.61
N THR A 130 0.79 12.51 -4.99
CA THR A 130 -0.07 13.24 -4.05
C THR A 130 -0.97 12.27 -3.29
N HIS A 131 -1.60 11.32 -3.98
CA HIS A 131 -2.43 10.30 -3.33
C HIS A 131 -1.62 9.44 -2.34
N ARG A 132 -0.37 9.09 -2.69
CA ARG A 132 0.55 8.36 -1.81
C ARG A 132 0.92 9.17 -0.57
N LEU A 133 1.26 10.45 -0.73
CA LEU A 133 1.54 11.35 0.39
C LEU A 133 0.34 11.46 1.34
N ILE A 134 -0.87 11.55 0.79
CA ILE A 134 -2.12 11.56 1.57
C ILE A 134 -2.27 10.23 2.33
N GLY A 135 -2.12 9.09 1.66
CA GLY A 135 -2.20 7.77 2.28
C GLY A 135 -1.19 7.56 3.41
N MET A 136 0.06 7.96 3.20
CA MET A 136 1.11 7.94 4.25
C MET A 136 0.74 8.84 5.43
N SER A 137 0.16 10.01 5.17
CA SER A 137 -0.25 10.96 6.22
C SER A 137 -1.40 10.41 7.06
N VAL A 138 -2.41 9.81 6.40
CA VAL A 138 -3.53 9.13 7.07
C VAL A 138 -3.02 7.93 7.88
N GLY A 139 -2.09 7.16 7.33
CA GLY A 139 -1.45 6.05 8.04
C GLY A 139 -0.68 6.52 9.29
N ALA A 140 0.12 7.58 9.17
CA ALA A 140 0.85 8.19 10.29
C ALA A 140 -0.10 8.69 11.40
N ALA A 141 -1.21 9.32 11.02
CA ALA A 141 -2.25 9.72 11.98
C ALA A 141 -2.87 8.50 12.66
N THR A 142 -3.17 7.44 11.91
CA THR A 142 -3.78 6.21 12.44
C THR A 142 -2.88 5.54 13.47
N ILE A 143 -1.60 5.31 13.16
CA ILE A 143 -0.66 4.70 14.12
C ILE A 143 -0.47 5.59 15.36
N GLY A 144 -0.45 6.91 15.20
CA GLY A 144 -0.40 7.86 16.31
C GLY A 144 -1.63 7.72 17.23
N THR A 145 -2.83 7.72 16.64
CA THR A 145 -4.08 7.53 17.40
C THR A 145 -4.16 6.15 18.06
N GLY A 146 -3.76 5.08 17.37
CA GLY A 146 -3.73 3.72 17.93
C GLY A 146 -2.75 3.61 19.09
N THR A 147 -1.57 4.24 18.98
CA THR A 147 -0.58 4.29 20.07
C THR A 147 -1.15 5.00 21.30
N ILE A 148 -1.83 6.15 21.11
CA ILE A 148 -2.48 6.89 22.21
C ILE A 148 -3.58 6.05 22.87
N MET A 149 -4.40 5.34 22.08
CA MET A 149 -5.45 4.46 22.61
C MET A 149 -4.86 3.32 23.45
N LEU A 150 -3.74 2.74 23.02
CA LEU A 150 -3.07 1.68 23.77
C LEU A 150 -2.49 2.18 25.10
N LEU A 151 -2.04 3.44 25.21
CA LEU A 151 -1.53 4.02 26.47
C LEU A 151 -2.55 4.03 27.63
N MET A 152 -3.83 3.77 27.34
CA MET A 152 -4.86 3.63 28.37
C MET A 152 -4.76 2.29 29.13
N GLU A 153 -3.88 1.39 28.70
CA GLU A 153 -3.60 0.07 29.29
C GLU A 153 -2.08 -0.16 29.45
N PRO A 154 -1.63 -1.16 30.25
CA PRO A 154 -0.21 -1.51 30.35
C PRO A 154 0.32 -2.08 29.02
N VAL A 155 0.83 -1.20 28.15
CA VAL A 155 1.40 -1.59 26.85
C VAL A 155 2.81 -2.15 27.02
N ASN A 156 3.12 -3.19 26.24
CA ASN A 156 4.49 -3.67 26.08
C ASN A 156 5.40 -2.53 25.55
N PRO A 157 6.49 -2.16 26.27
CA PRO A 157 7.38 -1.08 25.85
C PRO A 157 7.95 -1.23 24.44
N LEU A 158 8.11 -2.49 23.98
CA LEU A 158 8.58 -2.79 22.63
C LEU A 158 7.59 -2.27 21.57
N ILE A 159 6.30 -2.51 21.75
CA ILE A 159 5.26 -2.09 20.79
C ILE A 159 5.12 -0.57 20.77
N PHE A 160 5.20 0.07 21.94
CA PHE A 160 5.20 1.52 22.02
C PHE A 160 6.39 2.12 21.25
N ASN A 161 7.61 1.66 21.53
CA ASN A 161 8.82 2.12 20.85
C ASN A 161 8.78 1.86 19.34
N LEU A 162 8.30 0.68 18.93
CA LEU A 162 8.14 0.34 17.52
C LEU A 162 7.13 1.27 16.83
N SER A 163 6.01 1.56 17.49
CA SER A 163 4.97 2.45 16.93
C SER A 163 5.48 3.88 16.78
N VAL A 164 6.20 4.39 17.79
CA VAL A 164 6.86 5.71 17.73
C VAL A 164 7.90 5.75 16.61
N PHE A 165 8.73 4.70 16.49
CA PHE A 165 9.75 4.59 15.44
C PHE A 165 9.11 4.60 14.05
N VAL A 166 8.09 3.76 13.81
CA VAL A 166 7.39 3.68 12.52
C VAL A 166 6.71 5.01 12.18
N THR A 167 6.11 5.68 13.18
CA THR A 167 5.51 7.01 13.00
C THR A 167 6.57 8.03 12.59
N ALA A 168 7.69 8.09 13.31
CA ALA A 168 8.78 9.02 13.03
C ALA A 168 9.42 8.76 11.65
N ALA A 169 9.66 7.49 11.31
CA ALA A 169 10.17 7.09 10.00
C ALA A 169 9.20 7.50 8.88
N THR A 170 7.90 7.28 9.06
CA THR A 170 6.88 7.66 8.09
C THR A 170 6.85 9.18 7.89
N ILE A 171 6.86 9.96 8.97
CA ILE A 171 6.92 11.43 8.90
C ILE A 171 8.19 11.89 8.18
N PHE A 172 9.35 11.28 8.49
CA PHE A 172 10.61 11.58 7.80
C PHE A 172 10.50 11.35 6.28
N PHE A 173 9.93 10.23 5.85
CA PHE A 173 9.73 9.95 4.42
C PHE A 173 8.71 10.89 3.77
N ILE A 174 7.63 11.25 4.47
CA ILE A 174 6.67 12.26 3.99
C ILE A 174 7.39 13.59 3.74
N VAL A 175 8.15 14.09 4.73
CA VAL A 175 8.90 15.35 4.61
C VAL A 175 9.90 15.28 3.45
N LEU A 176 10.65 14.17 3.34
CA LEU A 176 11.59 13.96 2.23
C LEU A 176 10.88 14.02 0.86
N LEU A 177 9.76 13.32 0.70
CA LEU A 177 8.99 13.30 -0.54
C LEU A 177 8.38 14.66 -0.87
N VAL A 178 7.87 15.39 0.13
CA VAL A 178 7.35 16.76 -0.05
C VAL A 178 8.46 17.70 -0.52
N ILE A 179 9.66 17.61 0.07
CA ILE A 179 10.83 18.40 -0.38
C ILE A 179 11.18 18.08 -1.84
N LEU A 180 11.20 16.81 -2.22
CA LEU A 180 11.45 16.39 -3.61
C LEU A 180 10.38 16.90 -4.58
N CYS A 181 9.11 16.90 -4.17
CA CYS A 181 8.01 17.44 -4.97
C CYS A 181 8.06 18.97 -5.11
N ALA A 182 8.59 19.68 -4.12
CA ALA A 182 8.69 21.14 -4.13
C ALA A 182 9.96 21.63 -4.86
N LYS A 183 11.07 20.89 -4.79
CA LYS A 183 12.37 21.32 -5.30
C LYS A 183 12.71 20.67 -6.64
N ILE A 184 12.21 21.26 -7.73
CA ILE A 184 12.47 20.80 -9.11
C ILE A 184 13.95 20.55 -9.41
N ASN A 185 14.84 21.42 -8.92
CA ASN A 185 16.28 21.30 -9.14
C ASN A 185 16.88 20.03 -8.51
N TRP A 186 16.32 19.55 -7.40
CA TRP A 186 16.79 18.32 -6.75
C TRP A 186 16.39 17.09 -7.56
N THR A 187 15.13 17.04 -7.97
CA THR A 187 14.59 15.97 -8.83
C THR A 187 15.34 15.88 -10.15
N LEU A 188 15.61 17.03 -10.80
CA LEU A 188 16.41 17.08 -12.03
C LEU A 188 17.86 16.62 -11.81
N LYS A 189 18.50 17.00 -10.70
CA LYS A 189 19.87 16.53 -10.37
C LYS A 189 19.93 15.02 -10.16
N ILE A 190 18.95 14.44 -9.45
CA ILE A 190 18.86 12.99 -9.24
C ILE A 190 18.72 12.28 -10.58
N ILE A 191 17.81 12.75 -11.42
CA ILE A 191 17.53 12.13 -12.72
C ILE A 191 18.71 12.28 -13.68
N ASP A 192 19.38 13.44 -13.71
CA ASP A 192 20.62 13.61 -14.49
C ASP A 192 21.73 12.67 -14.01
N ARG A 193 21.85 12.45 -12.70
CA ARG A 193 22.83 11.49 -12.15
C ARG A 193 22.49 10.06 -12.57
N LEU A 194 21.22 9.65 -12.48
CA LEU A 194 20.76 8.34 -12.94
C LEU A 194 21.03 8.15 -14.43
N ILE A 195 20.67 9.13 -15.27
CA ILE A 195 20.92 9.10 -16.72
C ILE A 195 22.43 8.96 -17.01
N LYS A 196 23.30 9.67 -16.29
CA LYS A 196 24.76 9.52 -16.43
C LYS A 196 25.23 8.11 -16.07
N ILE A 197 24.73 7.53 -14.98
CA ILE A 197 25.06 6.16 -14.57
C ILE A 197 24.64 5.15 -15.66
N PHE A 198 23.40 5.25 -16.17
CA PHE A 198 22.94 4.40 -17.27
C PHE A 198 23.72 4.64 -18.57
N GLY A 199 24.16 5.86 -18.82
CA GLY A 199 25.01 6.22 -19.96
C GLY A 199 26.42 5.63 -19.89
N LEU A 200 26.96 5.40 -18.69
CA LEU A 200 28.25 4.71 -18.48
C LEU A 200 28.15 3.21 -18.79
N ILE A 201 26.98 2.62 -18.60
CA ILE A 201 26.72 1.18 -18.82
C ILE A 201 26.33 0.90 -20.29
N GLY A 202 25.75 1.86 -21.00
CA GLY A 202 25.26 1.70 -22.38
C GLY A 202 26.30 1.99 -23.48
N LYS A 203 26.59 1.00 -24.35
CA LYS A 203 27.45 1.17 -25.55
C LYS A 203 26.88 2.22 -26.54
N GLY A 204 27.77 2.94 -27.24
CA GLY A 204 27.59 4.22 -27.96
C GLY A 204 26.33 4.46 -28.82
N ARG A 205 25.56 3.45 -29.22
CA ARG A 205 24.24 3.61 -29.87
C ARG A 205 23.14 4.10 -28.90
N TRP A 206 23.33 3.89 -27.60
CA TRP A 206 22.37 4.31 -26.57
C TRP A 206 22.46 5.81 -26.28
N LYS A 207 23.62 6.44 -26.49
CA LYS A 207 23.87 7.86 -26.15
C LYS A 207 22.93 8.84 -26.87
N SER A 208 22.63 8.59 -28.16
CA SER A 208 21.71 9.43 -28.96
C SER A 208 20.22 9.19 -28.61
N LYS A 209 19.83 7.98 -28.23
CA LYS A 209 18.48 7.72 -27.70
C LYS A 209 18.30 8.31 -26.30
N LEU A 210 19.36 8.31 -25.49
CA LEU A 210 19.37 8.85 -24.14
C LEU A 210 19.13 10.36 -24.13
N THR A 211 19.69 11.12 -25.08
CA THR A 211 19.46 12.57 -25.18
C THR A 211 18.01 12.91 -25.57
N LYS A 212 17.41 12.19 -26.54
CA LYS A 212 15.98 12.35 -26.85
C LYS A 212 15.07 11.94 -25.69
N ALA A 213 15.42 10.86 -24.98
CA ALA A 213 14.69 10.45 -23.78
C ALA A 213 14.82 11.47 -22.65
N ARG A 214 15.98 12.13 -22.51
CA ARG A 214 16.24 13.18 -21.52
C ARG A 214 15.28 14.35 -21.69
N GLU A 215 15.12 14.89 -22.89
CA GLU A 215 14.18 15.99 -23.14
C GLU A 215 12.74 15.62 -22.78
N GLY A 216 12.30 14.41 -23.14
CA GLY A 216 10.98 13.88 -22.79
C GLY A 216 10.78 13.77 -21.27
N VAL A 217 11.78 13.21 -20.57
CA VAL A 217 11.77 13.06 -19.11
C VAL A 217 11.74 14.43 -18.42
N PHE A 218 12.53 15.39 -18.87
CA PHE A 218 12.55 16.75 -18.32
C PHE A 218 11.19 17.45 -18.51
N LYS A 219 10.53 17.27 -19.65
CA LYS A 219 9.19 17.80 -19.89
C LYS A 219 8.14 17.17 -18.95
N ILE A 220 8.22 15.85 -18.73
CA ILE A 220 7.35 15.14 -17.78
C ILE A 220 7.57 15.67 -16.36
N ILE A 221 8.82 15.83 -15.94
CA ILE A 221 9.18 16.38 -14.62
C ILE A 221 8.69 17.81 -14.44
N GLY A 222 8.84 18.66 -15.46
CA GLY A 222 8.32 20.03 -15.43
C GLY A 222 6.80 20.05 -15.27
N THR A 223 6.10 19.22 -16.03
CA THR A 223 4.64 19.08 -15.93
C THR A 223 4.20 18.55 -14.56
N PHE A 224 4.95 17.59 -14.01
CA PHE A 224 4.74 17.07 -12.65
C PHE A 224 4.87 18.18 -11.60
N HIS A 225 5.96 18.95 -11.61
CA HIS A 225 6.17 20.01 -10.61
C HIS A 225 5.15 21.15 -10.75
N ASN A 226 4.73 21.48 -11.97
CA ASN A 226 3.65 22.44 -12.18
C ASN A 226 2.33 21.92 -11.57
N SER A 227 2.02 20.63 -11.79
CA SER A 227 0.84 20.00 -11.18
C SER A 227 0.91 19.98 -9.64
N MET A 228 2.10 19.75 -9.06
CA MET A 228 2.29 19.84 -7.61
C MET A 228 2.03 21.27 -7.08
N LYS A 229 2.42 22.31 -7.84
CA LYS A 229 2.09 23.70 -7.51
C LYS A 229 0.59 23.97 -7.61
N GLU A 230 -0.08 23.43 -8.62
CA GLU A 230 -1.55 23.54 -8.76
C GLU A 230 -2.27 22.96 -7.54
N TYR A 231 -1.87 21.78 -7.05
CA TYR A 231 -2.42 21.22 -5.81
C TYR A 231 -2.16 22.10 -4.58
N ALA A 232 -0.98 22.72 -4.47
CA ALA A 232 -0.67 23.62 -3.36
C ALA A 232 -1.58 24.86 -3.32
N HIS A 233 -2.13 25.29 -4.45
CA HIS A 233 -3.08 26.41 -4.54
C HIS A 233 -4.54 25.97 -4.51
N ALA A 234 -4.82 24.66 -4.48
CA ALA A 234 -6.18 24.10 -4.50
C ALA A 234 -6.42 23.17 -3.30
N PRO A 235 -6.40 23.71 -2.06
CA PRO A 235 -6.51 22.90 -0.84
C PRO A 235 -7.84 22.13 -0.75
N GLY A 236 -8.92 22.64 -1.36
CA GLY A 236 -10.22 21.96 -1.35
C GLY A 236 -10.19 20.58 -2.02
N VAL A 237 -9.45 20.43 -3.12
CA VAL A 237 -9.32 19.13 -3.83
C VAL A 237 -8.45 18.18 -3.02
N VAL A 238 -7.34 18.67 -2.49
CA VAL A 238 -6.46 17.87 -1.62
C VAL A 238 -7.21 17.41 -0.38
N LEU A 239 -7.98 18.28 0.25
CA LEU A 239 -8.82 17.95 1.40
C LEU A 239 -9.89 16.90 1.05
N THR A 240 -10.54 17.03 -0.11
CA THR A 240 -11.50 16.03 -0.59
C THR A 240 -10.85 14.66 -0.71
N SER A 241 -9.66 14.59 -1.31
CA SER A 241 -8.90 13.35 -1.39
C SER A 241 -8.48 12.83 -0.01
N ILE A 242 -8.06 13.70 0.93
CA ILE A 242 -7.71 13.30 2.30
C ILE A 242 -8.90 12.65 3.00
N VAL A 243 -10.07 13.29 2.95
CA VAL A 243 -11.29 12.78 3.59
C VAL A 243 -11.69 11.43 2.99
N LEU A 244 -11.69 11.30 1.66
CA LEU A 244 -12.01 10.04 0.99
C LEU A 244 -11.00 8.92 1.31
N THR A 245 -9.70 9.23 1.32
CA THR A 245 -8.66 8.28 1.72
C THR A 245 -8.79 7.89 3.20
N ALA A 246 -9.14 8.82 4.08
CA ALA A 246 -9.40 8.52 5.49
C ALA A 246 -10.60 7.59 5.67
N PHE A 247 -11.70 7.82 4.97
CA PHE A 247 -12.86 6.90 5.00
C PHE A 247 -12.56 5.53 4.37
N SER A 248 -11.76 5.48 3.30
CA SER A 248 -11.26 4.22 2.74
C SER A 248 -10.45 3.46 3.80
N TRP A 249 -9.51 4.13 4.46
CA TRP A 249 -8.68 3.51 5.50
C TRP A 249 -9.49 3.06 6.72
N LEU A 250 -10.44 3.87 7.20
CA LEU A 250 -11.35 3.48 8.27
C LEU A 250 -12.23 2.29 7.87
N SER A 251 -12.66 2.20 6.60
CA SER A 251 -13.37 1.04 6.08
C SER A 251 -12.49 -0.20 6.13
N TYR A 252 -11.21 -0.10 5.77
CA TYR A 252 -10.25 -1.20 5.90
C TYR A 252 -10.08 -1.66 7.36
N LEU A 253 -9.95 -0.73 8.30
CA LEU A 253 -9.85 -1.06 9.73
C LEU A 253 -11.14 -1.67 10.27
N ALA A 254 -12.30 -1.23 9.77
CA ALA A 254 -13.60 -1.82 10.09
C ALA A 254 -13.73 -3.25 9.54
N ILE A 255 -13.18 -3.56 8.35
CA ILE A 255 -13.10 -4.95 7.84
C ILE A 255 -12.36 -5.84 8.84
N CYS A 256 -11.19 -5.40 9.31
CA CYS A 256 -10.44 -6.16 10.32
C CYS A 256 -11.24 -6.34 11.62
N TYR A 257 -11.92 -5.29 12.08
CA TYR A 257 -12.75 -5.36 13.28
C TYR A 257 -13.93 -6.33 13.11
N LEU A 258 -14.61 -6.30 11.96
CA LEU A 258 -15.69 -7.23 11.63
C LEU A 258 -15.21 -8.69 11.59
N VAL A 259 -13.97 -8.96 11.16
CA VAL A 259 -13.38 -10.31 11.21
C VAL A 259 -13.26 -10.81 12.65
N PHE A 260 -12.79 -9.97 13.57
CA PHE A 260 -12.70 -10.36 14.99
C PHE A 260 -14.07 -10.53 15.64
N LEU A 261 -15.03 -9.65 15.32
CA LEU A 261 -16.42 -9.83 15.74
C LEU A 261 -17.00 -11.13 15.19
N ALA A 262 -16.69 -11.47 13.94
CA ALA A 262 -17.14 -12.71 13.33
C ALA A 262 -16.56 -13.96 14.02
N LEU A 263 -15.39 -13.85 14.63
CA LEU A 263 -14.77 -14.90 15.46
C LEU A 263 -15.35 -14.97 16.88
N GLY A 264 -16.29 -14.10 17.25
CA GLY A 264 -16.84 -14.02 18.61
C GLY A 264 -15.80 -13.59 19.64
N PHE A 265 -14.74 -12.90 19.21
CA PHE A 265 -13.69 -12.45 20.13
C PHE A 265 -14.09 -11.11 20.76
N GLU A 266 -14.47 -11.17 22.03
CA GLU A 266 -14.90 -10.02 22.82
C GLU A 266 -13.70 -9.39 23.52
N ASN A 267 -13.32 -8.19 23.08
CA ASN A 267 -12.35 -7.33 23.74
C ASN A 267 -12.96 -5.93 23.90
N PRO A 268 -12.58 -5.15 24.93
CA PRO A 268 -13.07 -3.79 25.08
C PRO A 268 -12.87 -2.99 23.79
N PHE A 269 -13.93 -2.36 23.31
CA PHE A 269 -13.98 -1.74 21.97
C PHE A 269 -12.78 -0.81 21.69
N LEU A 270 -12.43 0.05 22.65
CA LEU A 270 -11.32 0.99 22.51
C LEU A 270 -9.95 0.31 22.41
N ASN A 271 -9.73 -0.73 23.20
CA ASN A 271 -8.50 -1.52 23.14
C ASN A 271 -8.39 -2.23 21.79
N MET A 272 -9.48 -2.87 21.36
CA MET A 272 -9.51 -3.59 20.08
C MET A 272 -9.20 -2.69 18.89
N ILE A 273 -9.74 -1.47 18.87
CA ILE A 273 -9.43 -0.46 17.85
C ILE A 273 -7.95 -0.08 17.90
N GLY A 274 -7.40 0.18 19.09
CA GLY A 274 -5.97 0.47 19.26
C GLY A 274 -5.07 -0.63 18.72
N ILE A 275 -5.38 -1.89 19.04
CA ILE A 275 -4.67 -3.08 18.55
C ILE A 275 -4.71 -3.14 17.03
N ILE A 276 -5.89 -3.00 16.42
CA ILE A 276 -6.06 -3.05 14.96
C ILE A 276 -5.32 -1.89 14.29
N PHE A 277 -5.42 -0.68 14.82
CA PHE A 277 -4.79 0.51 14.26
C PHE A 277 -3.27 0.38 14.21
N VAL A 278 -2.66 -0.04 15.32
CA VAL A 278 -1.20 -0.26 15.39
C VAL A 278 -0.79 -1.44 14.51
N THR A 279 -1.49 -2.57 14.60
CA THR A 279 -1.16 -3.78 13.85
C THR A 279 -1.21 -3.55 12.34
N GLN A 280 -2.29 -2.95 11.84
CA GLN A 280 -2.46 -2.69 10.41
C GLN A 280 -1.48 -1.62 9.89
N SER A 281 -1.18 -0.59 10.69
CA SER A 281 -0.23 0.45 10.29
C SER A 281 1.20 -0.08 10.23
N ILE A 282 1.65 -0.86 11.23
CA ILE A 282 2.97 -1.49 11.22
C ILE A 282 3.06 -2.49 10.07
N THR A 283 2.03 -3.33 9.88
CA THR A 283 2.01 -4.29 8.77
C THR A 283 2.13 -3.57 7.43
N THR A 284 1.44 -2.45 7.23
CA THR A 284 1.53 -1.66 5.99
C THR A 284 2.91 -1.03 5.81
N ALA A 285 3.55 -0.58 6.89
CA ALA A 285 4.91 -0.07 6.84
C ALA A 285 5.92 -1.17 6.48
N VAL A 286 5.77 -2.37 7.05
CA VAL A 286 6.60 -3.55 6.71
C VAL A 286 6.39 -3.96 5.26
N LYS A 287 5.15 -3.95 4.77
CA LYS A 287 4.76 -4.19 3.38
C LYS A 287 5.26 -3.13 2.38
N SER A 288 5.85 -2.04 2.85
CA SER A 288 6.37 -0.97 1.99
C SER A 288 7.89 -1.05 1.77
N ILE A 289 8.58 -1.98 2.44
CA ILE A 289 10.02 -2.25 2.28
C ILE A 289 10.21 -3.30 1.19
N PRO A 290 10.64 -2.95 -0.05
CA PRO A 290 10.67 -3.86 -1.20
C PRO A 290 11.64 -5.03 -0.99
N ILE A 291 11.19 -6.09 -0.32
CA ILE A 291 11.99 -7.28 0.02
C ILE A 291 12.03 -8.26 -1.17
N GLY A 292 11.24 -7.99 -2.22
CA GLY A 292 11.28 -8.76 -3.46
C GLY A 292 10.50 -10.07 -3.39
N LEU A 293 9.62 -10.23 -2.38
CA LEU A 293 8.77 -11.41 -2.24
C LEU A 293 7.50 -11.27 -3.11
N PRO A 294 7.32 -12.09 -4.15
CA PRO A 294 6.13 -12.07 -4.96
C PRO A 294 4.93 -12.60 -4.16
N PHE A 295 3.72 -12.15 -4.51
CA PHE A 295 2.44 -12.53 -3.92
C PHE A 295 2.18 -12.06 -2.48
N GLU A 296 3.07 -11.26 -1.90
CA GLU A 296 2.95 -10.77 -0.51
C GLU A 296 2.66 -11.87 0.52
N VAL A 297 3.11 -13.11 0.27
CA VAL A 297 2.83 -14.26 1.15
C VAL A 297 3.90 -14.39 2.23
N GLY A 298 3.47 -14.59 3.47
CA GLY A 298 4.29 -14.92 4.62
C GLY A 298 4.56 -13.70 5.49
N LEU A 299 5.16 -12.65 4.92
CA LEU A 299 5.60 -11.50 5.72
C LEU A 299 4.44 -10.75 6.41
N PRO A 300 3.34 -10.39 5.72
CA PRO A 300 2.20 -9.75 6.38
C PRO A 300 1.54 -10.67 7.41
N GLU A 301 1.40 -11.96 7.11
CA GLU A 301 0.76 -12.94 8.00
C GLU A 301 1.54 -13.12 9.31
N ILE A 302 2.86 -13.25 9.21
CA ILE A 302 3.77 -13.37 10.36
C ILE A 302 3.70 -12.08 11.18
N THR A 303 3.79 -10.92 10.53
CA THR A 303 3.79 -9.61 11.19
C THR A 303 2.47 -9.37 11.93
N MET A 304 1.34 -9.57 11.27
CA MET A 304 0.01 -9.38 11.87
C MET A 304 -0.21 -10.30 13.07
N THR A 305 0.06 -11.60 12.89
CA THR A 305 -0.18 -12.57 13.97
C THR A 305 0.74 -12.31 15.15
N ALA A 306 2.02 -12.01 14.93
CA ALA A 306 2.95 -11.70 16.01
C ALA A 306 2.54 -10.43 16.77
N LEU A 307 2.10 -9.38 16.07
CA LEU A 307 1.65 -8.14 16.69
C LEU A 307 0.39 -8.35 17.53
N TYR A 308 -0.60 -9.09 17.01
CA TYR A 308 -1.80 -9.43 17.79
C TYR A 308 -1.47 -10.23 19.06
N VAL A 309 -0.55 -11.21 18.97
CA VAL A 309 -0.11 -12.00 20.12
C VAL A 309 0.60 -11.14 21.16
N VAL A 310 1.54 -10.29 20.75
CA VAL A 310 2.27 -9.41 21.68
C VAL A 310 1.34 -8.36 22.31
N LEU A 311 0.26 -8.01 21.62
CA LEU A 311 -0.81 -7.12 22.11
C LEU A 311 -1.89 -7.84 22.93
N GLY A 312 -1.69 -9.11 23.26
CA GLY A 312 -2.52 -9.85 24.21
C GLY A 312 -3.65 -10.67 23.60
N ILE A 313 -3.74 -10.78 22.28
CA ILE A 313 -4.72 -11.67 21.63
C ILE A 313 -4.16 -13.10 21.61
N PRO A 314 -4.95 -14.12 22.02
CA PRO A 314 -4.57 -15.52 21.92
C PRO A 314 -4.06 -15.91 20.52
N PHE A 315 -3.10 -16.82 20.46
CA PHE A 315 -2.39 -17.16 19.23
C PHE A 315 -3.32 -17.73 18.14
N ASP A 316 -4.17 -18.67 18.53
CA ASP A 316 -5.25 -19.28 17.76
C ASP A 316 -6.19 -18.25 17.12
N VAL A 317 -6.65 -17.24 17.90
CA VAL A 317 -7.50 -16.15 17.40
C VAL A 317 -6.71 -15.24 16.47
N SER A 318 -5.48 -14.89 16.83
CA SER A 318 -4.59 -14.02 16.05
C SER A 318 -4.28 -14.58 14.67
N ALA A 319 -3.94 -15.87 14.60
CA ALA A 319 -3.65 -16.57 13.35
C ALA A 319 -4.91 -16.68 12.48
N THR A 320 -6.05 -17.05 13.09
CA THR A 320 -7.32 -17.20 12.37
C THR A 320 -7.81 -15.86 11.81
N ALA A 321 -7.80 -14.80 12.62
CA ALA A 321 -8.18 -13.44 12.19
C ALA A 321 -7.27 -12.93 11.07
N THR A 322 -5.97 -13.24 11.16
CA THR A 322 -5.00 -12.90 10.11
C THR A 322 -5.34 -13.60 8.80
N ILE A 323 -5.55 -14.92 8.82
CA ILE A 323 -5.91 -15.69 7.61
C ILE A 323 -7.21 -15.14 6.99
N LEU A 324 -8.26 -14.95 7.80
CA LEU A 324 -9.55 -14.44 7.32
C LEU A 324 -9.45 -13.02 6.75
N THR A 325 -8.63 -12.16 7.35
CA THR A 325 -8.36 -10.81 6.84
C THR A 325 -7.56 -10.86 5.53
N ARG A 326 -6.63 -11.80 5.38
CA ARG A 326 -5.84 -11.96 4.14
C ARG A 326 -6.67 -12.55 3.00
N ILE A 327 -7.65 -13.41 3.27
CA ILE A 327 -8.64 -13.82 2.26
C ILE A 327 -9.35 -12.59 1.67
N LEU A 328 -9.74 -11.63 2.49
CA LEU A 328 -10.42 -10.41 2.03
C LEU A 328 -9.45 -9.39 1.39
N SER A 329 -8.24 -9.24 1.92
CA SER A 329 -7.32 -8.16 1.53
C SER A 329 -6.29 -8.53 0.46
N LEU A 330 -6.06 -9.81 0.22
CA LEU A 330 -5.11 -10.33 -0.78
C LEU A 330 -5.80 -11.15 -1.88
N TRP A 331 -6.75 -12.02 -1.51
CA TRP A 331 -7.34 -12.96 -2.47
C TRP A 331 -8.60 -12.44 -3.15
N LEU A 332 -9.41 -11.69 -2.40
CA LEU A 332 -10.59 -11.01 -2.96
C LEU A 332 -10.25 -9.69 -3.65
N LYS A 333 -9.21 -8.98 -3.16
CA LYS A 333 -8.76 -7.65 -3.61
C LYS A 333 -7.67 -7.74 -4.68
#